data_AF-F2DKT1-F1
#
_entry.id   AF-F2DKT1-F1
#
_cell.length_a   1.000
_cell.length_b   1.000
_cell.length_c   1.000
_cell.angle_alpha   90.00
_cell.angle_beta   90.00
_cell.angle_gamma   90.00
#
_symmetry.space_group_name_H-M   'P 1'
#
loop_
_entity.id
_entity.type
_entity.pdbx_description
1 polymer ?
#
loop_
_entity_poly.entity_id
_entity_poly.type
_entity_poly.pdbx_seq_one_letter_code
_entity_poly.pdbx_strand_id
1 'polypeptide(L)'
;MLLTTIHGYYLKALARLPKDKLRSCYHHSLLQAGHCYGPLDPVNNIIVNTIWYSRAYPLRKNVELDAISTRGLLRIAVRSLYGLVSFLCTRYATHLTPDEAIQRLQDVGADLRFADPNFLDDDRNEDAIVSATIEKAYAAAAAAALHPEPHDQIMLFRPCNSMLRMASERIKDDAMLSPENADHLSESLMYSCMLSEHQQQPEAKINVLDWWAYARVKQRINKFWDQHARLVIMVTSAMDLYNQQPGVPKYKLHVICGVNEHVDGPVRRGPGKGWYRCSHINFLATHSAGTPPMLFFAECPNDGTKVRLCCPVSVTPPGTEETRCMYCEYHGSRIAHPTRESFRGRDIEFEKMLCGEGVYSQSFNNNGIIAHSRVASGCVGPVIDDYIYGDYRLNDTPIKAEDFVRMSDANVTFD
;
A
#
# COMPACT_ATOMS: atom_id res chain seq x y z
N MET A 1 4.92 -5.54 -14.13
CA MET A 1 3.52 -5.87 -14.47
C MET A 1 2.76 -6.43 -13.29
N LEU A 2 3.06 -7.64 -12.78
CA LEU A 2 2.27 -8.25 -11.68
C LEU A 2 2.09 -7.35 -10.45
N LEU A 3 3.19 -6.76 -9.94
CA LEU A 3 3.11 -5.86 -8.80
C LEU A 3 2.31 -4.59 -9.09
N THR A 4 2.29 -4.10 -10.33
CA THR A 4 1.42 -2.95 -10.67
C THR A 4 -0.04 -3.34 -10.73
N THR A 5 -0.36 -4.53 -11.26
CA THR A 5 -1.72 -5.11 -11.19
C THR A 5 -2.19 -5.17 -9.73
N ILE A 6 -1.35 -5.71 -8.84
CA ILE A 6 -1.65 -5.78 -7.40
C ILE A 6 -1.84 -4.38 -6.80
N HIS A 7 -0.96 -3.43 -7.11
CA HIS A 7 -1.10 -2.05 -6.66
C HIS A 7 -2.42 -1.41 -7.13
N GLY A 8 -2.84 -1.69 -8.37
CA GLY A 8 -4.14 -1.29 -8.91
C GLY A 8 -5.31 -1.80 -8.08
N TYR A 9 -5.24 -3.02 -7.54
CA TYR A 9 -6.26 -3.54 -6.61
C TYR A 9 -6.33 -2.75 -5.31
N TYR A 10 -5.19 -2.29 -4.77
CA TYR A 10 -5.19 -1.40 -3.61
C TYR A 10 -5.85 -0.06 -3.91
N LEU A 11 -5.57 0.55 -5.06
CA LEU A 11 -6.23 1.81 -5.45
C LEU A 11 -7.74 1.63 -5.60
N LYS A 12 -8.19 0.52 -6.19
CA LYS A 12 -9.62 0.16 -6.27
C LYS A 12 -10.24 -0.07 -4.89
N ALA A 13 -9.55 -0.78 -4.00
CA ALA A 13 -10.03 -1.02 -2.63
C ALA A 13 -10.15 0.28 -1.83
N LEU A 14 -9.17 1.19 -1.94
CA LEU A 14 -9.22 2.51 -1.31
C LEU A 14 -10.40 3.35 -1.79
N ALA A 15 -10.75 3.27 -3.08
CA ALA A 15 -11.93 3.93 -3.63
C ALA A 15 -13.23 3.34 -3.08
N ARG A 16 -13.24 2.06 -2.71
CA ARG A 16 -14.44 1.37 -2.21
C ARG A 16 -14.64 1.49 -0.70
N LEU A 17 -13.61 1.79 0.07
CA LEU A 17 -13.72 1.94 1.53
C LEU A 17 -14.37 3.29 1.90
N PRO A 18 -15.23 3.34 2.94
CA PRO A 18 -15.85 4.60 3.39
C PRO A 18 -14.79 5.60 3.84
N LYS A 19 -14.88 6.84 3.36
CA LYS A 19 -13.90 7.91 3.59
C LYS A 19 -13.51 8.05 5.06
N ASP A 20 -14.49 8.22 5.94
CA ASP A 20 -14.23 8.60 7.33
C ASP A 20 -13.59 7.43 8.10
N LYS A 21 -14.00 6.20 7.82
CA LYS A 21 -13.38 4.98 8.39
C LYS A 21 -11.99 4.75 7.81
N LEU A 22 -11.82 5.00 6.51
CA LEU A 22 -10.52 4.92 5.85
C LEU A 22 -9.48 5.83 6.49
N ARG A 23 -9.88 7.07 6.83
CA ARG A 23 -9.00 8.08 7.40
C ARG A 23 -8.75 7.92 8.90
N SER A 24 -9.63 7.26 9.62
CA SER A 24 -9.54 7.12 11.08
C SER A 24 -8.98 5.76 11.55
N CYS A 25 -9.40 4.65 10.94
CA CYS A 25 -9.03 3.31 11.42
C CYS A 25 -8.58 2.31 10.34
N TYR A 26 -9.18 2.33 9.14
CA TYR A 26 -8.87 1.31 8.13
C TYR A 26 -7.53 1.50 7.43
N HIS A 27 -6.93 2.69 7.45
CA HIS A 27 -5.58 2.88 6.91
C HIS A 27 -4.56 1.93 7.57
N HIS A 28 -4.66 1.75 8.90
CA HIS A 28 -3.73 0.92 9.64
C HIS A 28 -3.96 -0.56 9.33
N SER A 29 -5.21 -1.01 9.44
CA SER A 29 -5.55 -2.41 9.17
C SER A 29 -5.27 -2.80 7.72
N LEU A 30 -5.51 -1.91 6.76
CA LEU A 30 -5.18 -2.12 5.36
C LEU A 30 -3.67 -2.31 5.16
N LEU A 31 -2.85 -1.46 5.78
CA LEU A 31 -1.39 -1.51 5.65
C LEU A 31 -0.73 -2.67 6.40
N GLN A 32 -1.42 -3.27 7.38
CA GLN A 32 -0.91 -4.39 8.17
C GLN A 32 -1.39 -5.75 7.67
N ALA A 33 -2.68 -5.86 7.34
CA ALA A 33 -3.35 -7.13 7.09
C ALA A 33 -4.25 -7.13 5.84
N GLY A 34 -4.41 -6.01 5.13
CA GLY A 34 -5.25 -5.90 3.92
C GLY A 34 -4.68 -6.61 2.70
N HIS A 35 -4.45 -7.92 2.78
CA HIS A 35 -3.85 -8.69 1.69
C HIS A 35 -4.84 -9.00 0.56
N CYS A 36 -4.32 -9.15 -0.66
CA CYS A 36 -5.15 -9.44 -1.84
C CYS A 36 -5.30 -10.94 -2.15
N TYR A 37 -4.58 -11.83 -1.45
CA TYR A 37 -4.83 -13.28 -1.52
C TYR A 37 -6.01 -13.66 -0.62
N GLY A 38 -6.72 -14.71 -0.99
CA GLY A 38 -7.92 -15.17 -0.30
C GLY A 38 -8.94 -15.79 -1.26
N PRO A 39 -10.12 -16.19 -0.75
CA PRO A 39 -11.16 -16.88 -1.51
C PRO A 39 -11.96 -15.99 -2.47
N LEU A 40 -11.86 -14.66 -2.36
CA LEU A 40 -12.61 -13.71 -3.20
C LEU A 40 -11.71 -13.15 -4.32
N ASP A 41 -12.24 -12.25 -5.15
CA ASP A 41 -11.40 -11.45 -6.04
C ASP A 41 -10.41 -10.59 -5.22
N PRO A 42 -9.29 -10.17 -5.82
CA PRO A 42 -8.24 -9.43 -5.11
C PRO A 42 -8.72 -8.16 -4.38
N VAL A 43 -9.70 -7.43 -4.92
CA VAL A 43 -10.20 -6.19 -4.31
C VAL A 43 -11.06 -6.51 -3.09
N ASN A 44 -11.97 -7.48 -3.21
CA ASN A 44 -12.82 -7.91 -2.10
C ASN A 44 -12.00 -8.57 -0.99
N ASN A 45 -10.93 -9.31 -1.31
CA ASN A 45 -9.99 -9.81 -0.31
C ASN A 45 -9.37 -8.66 0.49
N ILE A 46 -8.87 -7.60 -0.17
CA ILE A 46 -8.29 -6.43 0.52
C ILE A 46 -9.32 -5.81 1.46
N ILE A 47 -10.55 -5.58 1.00
CA ILE A 47 -11.63 -4.96 1.77
C ILE A 47 -12.00 -5.81 3.00
N VAL A 48 -12.25 -7.11 2.79
CA VAL A 48 -12.64 -8.03 3.88
C VAL A 48 -11.55 -8.11 4.93
N ASN A 49 -10.30 -8.35 4.54
CA ASN A 49 -9.19 -8.43 5.48
C ASN A 49 -9.01 -7.12 6.25
N THR A 50 -9.12 -5.97 5.57
CA THR A 50 -9.01 -4.64 6.18
C THR A 50 -10.07 -4.42 7.26
N ILE A 51 -11.33 -4.72 6.95
CA ILE A 51 -12.47 -4.49 7.85
C ILE A 51 -12.44 -5.47 9.02
N TRP A 52 -12.21 -6.76 8.72
CA TRP A 52 -12.05 -7.80 9.72
C TRP A 52 -10.94 -7.46 10.72
N TYR A 53 -9.73 -7.16 10.22
CA TYR A 53 -8.58 -6.88 11.08
C TYR A 53 -8.78 -5.61 11.89
N SER A 54 -9.39 -4.56 11.32
CA SER A 54 -9.71 -3.34 12.06
C SER A 54 -10.63 -3.59 13.25
N ARG A 55 -11.50 -4.61 13.16
CA ARG A 55 -12.45 -4.96 14.21
C ARG A 55 -11.85 -5.91 15.24
N ALA A 56 -11.10 -6.93 14.78
CA ALA A 56 -10.46 -7.92 15.64
C ALA A 56 -9.26 -7.34 16.41
N TYR A 57 -8.49 -6.47 15.77
CA TYR A 57 -7.27 -5.85 16.32
C TYR A 57 -7.32 -4.32 16.16
N PRO A 58 -8.23 -3.64 16.87
CA PRO A 58 -8.45 -2.22 16.68
C PRO A 58 -7.21 -1.39 17.06
N LEU A 59 -6.97 -0.35 16.27
CA LEU A 59 -5.93 0.64 16.57
C LEU A 59 -6.29 1.38 17.87
N ARG A 60 -5.39 1.37 18.84
CA ARG A 60 -5.62 1.96 20.17
C ARG A 60 -5.39 3.47 20.23
N LYS A 61 -4.57 3.96 19.31
CA LYS A 61 -4.23 5.36 19.18
C LYS A 61 -5.09 6.00 18.10
N ASN A 62 -5.72 7.12 18.39
CA ASN A 62 -6.42 7.87 17.36
C ASN A 62 -5.41 8.51 16.39
N VAL A 63 -5.48 8.11 15.12
CA VAL A 63 -4.64 8.63 14.04
C VAL A 63 -5.55 8.94 12.87
N GLU A 64 -5.81 10.22 12.63
CA GLU A 64 -6.54 10.67 11.45
C GLU A 64 -5.55 11.07 10.35
N LEU A 65 -5.75 10.58 9.12
CA LEU A 65 -4.87 10.90 8.01
C LEU A 65 -5.62 11.10 6.69
N ASP A 66 -5.23 12.13 5.96
CA ASP A 66 -5.59 12.33 4.56
C ASP A 66 -4.68 11.60 3.56
N ALA A 67 -3.46 11.21 3.95
CA ALA A 67 -2.47 10.62 3.07
C ALA A 67 -1.93 9.28 3.60
N ILE A 68 -2.13 8.24 2.80
CA ILE A 68 -1.63 6.89 3.10
C ILE A 68 -0.16 6.80 2.67
N SER A 69 0.65 6.17 3.51
CA SER A 69 2.06 5.92 3.21
C SER A 69 2.23 5.19 1.88
N THR A 70 2.97 5.81 0.94
CA THR A 70 3.32 5.16 -0.34
C THR A 70 4.21 3.95 -0.12
N ARG A 71 5.12 4.01 0.86
CA ARG A 71 5.97 2.88 1.23
C ARG A 71 5.17 1.76 1.89
N GLY A 72 4.20 2.12 2.72
CA GLY A 72 3.26 1.17 3.32
C GLY A 72 2.42 0.46 2.25
N LEU A 73 1.88 1.20 1.27
CA LEU A 73 1.12 0.62 0.16
C LEU A 73 1.98 -0.31 -0.70
N LEU A 74 3.21 0.07 -1.00
CA LEU A 74 4.16 -0.80 -1.68
C LEU A 74 4.45 -2.06 -0.86
N ARG A 75 4.69 -1.92 0.45
CA ARG A 75 4.93 -3.07 1.35
C ARG A 75 3.78 -4.06 1.30
N ILE A 76 2.55 -3.61 1.52
CA ILE A 76 1.41 -4.54 1.55
C ILE A 76 1.17 -5.18 0.18
N ALA A 77 1.40 -4.47 -0.92
CA ALA A 77 1.34 -5.04 -2.26
C ALA A 77 2.41 -6.12 -2.49
N VAL A 78 3.66 -5.88 -2.05
CA VAL A 78 4.76 -6.86 -2.13
C VAL A 78 4.49 -8.06 -1.23
N ARG A 79 3.99 -7.85 0.01
CA ARG A 79 3.57 -8.95 0.90
C ARG A 79 2.47 -9.80 0.28
N SER A 80 1.48 -9.18 -0.34
CA SER A 80 0.43 -9.89 -1.07
C SER A 80 0.99 -10.70 -2.24
N LEU A 81 1.95 -10.16 -3.00
CA LEU A 81 2.65 -10.92 -4.04
C LEU A 81 3.33 -12.17 -3.48
N TYR A 82 4.08 -12.04 -2.37
CA TYR A 82 4.70 -13.20 -1.72
C TYR A 82 3.67 -14.21 -1.22
N GLY A 83 2.54 -13.75 -0.68
CA GLY A 83 1.44 -14.63 -0.27
C GLY A 83 0.84 -15.42 -1.44
N LEU A 84 0.57 -14.74 -2.57
CA LEU A 84 0.03 -15.37 -3.79
C LEU A 84 0.99 -16.44 -4.36
N VAL A 85 2.29 -16.12 -4.47
CA VAL A 85 3.29 -17.05 -5.00
C VAL A 85 3.47 -18.23 -4.05
N SER A 86 3.57 -17.98 -2.74
CA SER A 86 3.71 -19.02 -1.72
C SER A 86 2.52 -19.97 -1.68
N PHE A 87 1.30 -19.44 -1.86
CA PHE A 87 0.08 -20.24 -2.00
C PHE A 87 0.22 -21.25 -3.13
N LEU A 88 0.51 -20.79 -4.35
CA LEU A 88 0.59 -21.66 -5.53
C LEU A 88 1.75 -22.65 -5.45
N CYS A 89 2.93 -22.20 -5.02
CA CYS A 89 4.08 -23.08 -4.84
C CYS A 89 3.83 -24.15 -3.77
N THR A 90 3.01 -23.88 -2.75
CA THR A 90 2.65 -24.88 -1.75
C THR A 90 1.58 -25.84 -2.28
N ARG A 91 0.57 -25.30 -2.97
CA ARG A 91 -0.53 -26.07 -3.58
C ARG A 91 -0.02 -27.04 -4.65
N TYR A 92 1.03 -26.65 -5.38
CA TYR A 92 1.60 -27.39 -6.54
C TYR A 92 3.10 -27.66 -6.40
N ALA A 93 3.59 -27.94 -5.18
CA ALA A 93 5.02 -28.02 -4.86
C ALA A 93 5.86 -28.96 -5.75
N THR A 94 5.27 -30.01 -6.31
CA THR A 94 5.95 -30.96 -7.20
C THR A 94 5.88 -30.59 -8.68
N HIS A 95 5.10 -29.58 -9.05
CA HIS A 95 4.75 -29.27 -10.44
C HIS A 95 4.87 -27.79 -10.82
N LEU A 96 5.20 -26.92 -9.87
CA LEU A 96 5.25 -25.48 -10.10
C LEU A 96 6.45 -24.85 -9.41
N THR A 97 7.34 -24.27 -10.20
CA THR A 97 8.42 -23.41 -9.71
C THR A 97 7.89 -22.01 -9.36
N PRO A 98 8.62 -21.20 -8.55
CA PRO A 98 8.22 -19.82 -8.28
C PRO A 98 8.06 -18.96 -9.53
N ASP A 99 8.90 -19.14 -10.54
CA ASP A 99 8.83 -18.37 -11.79
C ASP A 99 7.56 -18.74 -12.59
N GLU A 100 7.22 -20.02 -12.67
CA GLU A 100 5.98 -20.49 -13.31
C GLU A 100 4.73 -20.03 -12.55
N ALA A 101 4.79 -19.99 -11.21
CA ALA A 101 3.72 -19.43 -10.38
C ALA A 101 3.51 -17.93 -10.66
N ILE A 102 4.59 -17.17 -10.79
CA ILE A 102 4.54 -15.75 -11.15
C ILE A 102 3.94 -15.56 -12.55
N GLN A 103 4.34 -16.36 -13.54
CA GLN A 103 3.79 -16.31 -14.89
C GLN A 103 2.30 -16.61 -14.89
N ARG A 104 1.88 -17.68 -14.21
CA ARG A 104 0.47 -18.04 -14.09
C ARG A 104 -0.35 -16.93 -13.44
N LEU A 105 0.17 -16.31 -12.38
CA LEU A 105 -0.47 -15.14 -11.75
C LEU A 105 -0.55 -13.94 -12.71
N GLN A 106 0.46 -13.72 -13.55
CA GLN A 106 0.43 -12.63 -14.53
C GLN A 106 -0.70 -12.83 -15.55
N ASP A 107 -0.86 -14.04 -16.07
CA ASP A 107 -1.83 -14.37 -17.11
C ASP A 107 -3.29 -14.16 -16.66
N VAL A 108 -3.57 -14.38 -15.37
CA VAL A 108 -4.92 -14.24 -14.80
C VAL A 108 -5.10 -12.96 -13.96
N GLY A 109 -4.13 -12.03 -14.04
CA GLY A 109 -4.22 -10.77 -13.31
C GLY A 109 -4.14 -10.88 -11.79
N ALA A 110 -3.37 -11.82 -11.25
CA ALA A 110 -3.14 -12.04 -9.82
C ALA A 110 -4.37 -12.49 -9.02
N ASP A 111 -5.39 -13.05 -9.69
CA ASP A 111 -6.58 -13.61 -9.05
C ASP A 111 -6.41 -15.12 -8.81
N LEU A 112 -6.37 -15.53 -7.54
CA LEU A 112 -6.15 -16.93 -7.16
C LEU A 112 -7.24 -17.86 -7.66
N ARG A 113 -8.48 -17.37 -7.80
CA ARG A 113 -9.62 -18.18 -8.26
C ARG A 113 -9.42 -18.72 -9.67
N PHE A 114 -8.61 -18.03 -10.46
CA PHE A 114 -8.26 -18.42 -11.81
C PHE A 114 -6.83 -19.00 -11.91
N ALA A 115 -5.92 -18.64 -11.00
CA ALA A 115 -4.56 -19.18 -10.98
C ALA A 115 -4.47 -20.59 -10.37
N ASP A 116 -5.44 -21.00 -9.55
CA ASP A 116 -5.56 -22.35 -9.02
C ASP A 116 -6.68 -23.11 -9.74
N PRO A 117 -6.36 -24.06 -10.64
CA PRO A 117 -7.36 -24.88 -11.34
C PRO A 117 -8.30 -25.66 -10.42
N ASN A 118 -7.85 -25.99 -9.20
CA ASN A 118 -8.59 -26.80 -8.22
C ASN A 118 -9.07 -25.94 -7.04
N PHE A 119 -9.30 -24.65 -7.26
CA PHE A 119 -9.66 -23.71 -6.19
C PHE A 119 -11.01 -24.02 -5.53
N LEU A 120 -11.95 -24.57 -6.31
CA LEU A 120 -13.32 -24.89 -5.87
C LEU A 120 -13.51 -26.38 -5.54
N ASP A 121 -12.52 -27.22 -5.83
CA ASP A 121 -12.60 -28.65 -5.56
C ASP A 121 -12.41 -28.90 -4.06
N ASP A 122 -13.32 -29.67 -3.46
CA ASP A 122 -13.14 -30.18 -2.10
C ASP A 122 -11.86 -31.03 -2.12
N ASP A 123 -10.98 -30.88 -1.12
CA ASP A 123 -9.63 -31.51 -1.02
C ASP A 123 -9.66 -33.07 -1.01
N ARG A 124 -10.83 -33.66 -1.28
CA ARG A 124 -11.13 -35.10 -1.41
C ARG A 124 -11.09 -35.63 -2.84
N ASN A 125 -10.77 -34.79 -3.83
CA ASN A 125 -10.58 -35.26 -5.20
C ASN A 125 -9.19 -35.93 -5.32
N GLU A 126 -9.14 -37.26 -5.21
CA GLU A 126 -7.90 -38.06 -5.30
C GLU A 126 -7.19 -37.92 -6.66
N ASP A 127 -7.91 -37.47 -7.69
CA ASP A 127 -7.38 -37.24 -9.04
C ASP A 127 -6.76 -35.83 -9.22
N ALA A 128 -6.88 -34.94 -8.22
CA ALA A 128 -6.34 -33.58 -8.30
C ALA A 128 -4.80 -33.57 -8.16
N ILE A 129 -4.12 -32.90 -9.10
CA ILE A 129 -2.65 -32.74 -9.12
C ILE A 129 -2.22 -31.69 -8.09
N VAL A 130 -2.52 -31.91 -6.80
CA VAL A 130 -2.26 -30.95 -5.71
C VAL A 130 -1.42 -31.59 -4.62
N SER A 131 -0.37 -30.90 -4.19
CA SER A 131 0.60 -31.40 -3.20
C SER A 131 0.19 -31.10 -1.74
N ALA A 132 -0.74 -30.18 -1.53
CA ALA A 132 -1.18 -29.73 -0.20
C ALA A 132 -2.62 -29.25 -0.21
N THR A 133 -3.29 -29.33 0.95
CA THR A 133 -4.65 -28.80 1.16
C THR A 133 -4.72 -27.29 1.03
N ILE A 134 -5.90 -26.75 0.77
CA ILE A 134 -6.10 -25.30 0.65
C ILE A 134 -5.71 -24.56 1.94
N GLU A 135 -5.99 -25.15 3.11
CA GLU A 135 -5.62 -24.58 4.41
C GLU A 135 -4.10 -24.49 4.58
N LYS A 136 -3.34 -25.51 4.16
CA LYS A 136 -1.87 -25.48 4.18
C LYS A 136 -1.31 -24.42 3.25
N ALA A 137 -1.91 -24.26 2.06
CA ALA A 137 -1.52 -23.22 1.11
C ALA A 137 -1.80 -21.80 1.68
N TYR A 138 -2.93 -21.58 2.35
CA TYR A 138 -3.20 -20.32 3.05
C TYR A 138 -2.25 -20.06 4.22
N ALA A 139 -1.86 -21.10 4.97
CA ALA A 139 -0.85 -20.96 6.02
C ALA A 139 0.50 -20.50 5.46
N ALA A 140 0.93 -21.10 4.34
CA ALA A 140 2.15 -20.70 3.65
C ALA A 140 2.05 -19.27 3.07
N ALA A 141 0.88 -18.89 2.55
CA ALA A 141 0.60 -17.54 2.07
C ALA A 141 0.72 -16.50 3.19
N ALA A 142 0.05 -16.73 4.32
CA ALA A 142 0.06 -15.83 5.46
C ALA A 142 1.46 -15.68 6.08
N ALA A 143 2.23 -16.77 6.15
CA ALA A 143 3.62 -16.74 6.59
C ALA A 143 4.50 -15.91 5.65
N ALA A 144 4.43 -16.17 4.33
CA ALA A 144 5.23 -15.45 3.33
C ALA A 144 4.84 -13.96 3.23
N ALA A 145 3.56 -13.64 3.46
CA ALA A 145 3.06 -12.28 3.47
C ALA A 145 3.32 -11.53 4.79
N LEU A 146 3.92 -12.19 5.80
CA LEU A 146 4.12 -11.63 7.13
C LEU A 146 2.82 -11.08 7.74
N HIS A 147 1.73 -11.85 7.61
CA HIS A 147 0.46 -11.50 8.24
C HIS A 147 0.65 -11.45 9.76
N PRO A 148 0.16 -10.40 10.47
CA PRO A 148 0.35 -10.28 11.92
C PRO A 148 -0.26 -11.45 12.71
N GLU A 149 -1.42 -11.91 12.25
CA GLU A 149 -2.25 -12.90 12.94
C GLU A 149 -2.66 -14.05 11.98
N PRO A 150 -1.68 -14.88 11.54
CA PRO A 150 -1.89 -15.80 10.42
C PRO A 150 -2.90 -16.90 10.73
N HIS A 151 -2.97 -17.36 11.98
CA HIS A 151 -3.91 -18.40 12.37
C HIS A 151 -5.37 -17.94 12.23
N ASP A 152 -5.67 -16.75 12.74
CA ASP A 152 -7.01 -16.19 12.74
C ASP A 152 -7.46 -15.82 11.30
N GLN A 153 -6.52 -15.40 10.44
CA GLN A 153 -6.80 -15.20 9.01
C GLN A 153 -7.16 -16.51 8.30
N ILE A 154 -6.48 -17.62 8.60
CA ILE A 154 -6.81 -18.92 8.00
C ILE A 154 -8.21 -19.36 8.45
N MET A 155 -8.57 -19.14 9.72
CA MET A 155 -9.93 -19.43 10.21
C MET A 155 -10.98 -18.61 9.46
N LEU A 156 -10.67 -17.34 9.17
CA LEU A 156 -11.54 -16.50 8.34
C LEU A 156 -11.75 -17.10 6.94
N PHE A 157 -10.69 -17.57 6.28
CA PHE A 157 -10.74 -18.09 4.91
C PHE A 157 -11.26 -19.52 4.75
N ARG A 158 -11.56 -20.23 5.83
CA ARG A 158 -12.06 -21.60 5.74
C ARG A 158 -13.29 -21.69 4.83
N PRO A 159 -13.37 -22.68 3.92
CA PRO A 159 -14.53 -22.87 3.05
C PRO A 159 -15.86 -23.00 3.81
N CYS A 160 -15.82 -23.58 5.02
CA CYS A 160 -17.00 -23.73 5.89
C CYS A 160 -17.44 -22.43 6.58
N ASN A 161 -16.71 -21.32 6.42
CA ASN A 161 -17.04 -20.04 7.06
C ASN A 161 -18.22 -19.36 6.33
N SER A 162 -19.44 -19.67 6.76
CA SER A 162 -20.67 -19.10 6.24
C SER A 162 -20.72 -17.57 6.38
N MET A 163 -20.02 -16.98 7.36
CA MET A 163 -19.97 -15.53 7.55
C MET A 163 -19.19 -14.85 6.45
N LEU A 164 -18.09 -15.43 5.97
CA LEU A 164 -17.33 -14.88 4.85
C LEU A 164 -18.17 -14.91 3.56
N ARG A 165 -18.91 -15.99 3.33
CA ARG A 165 -19.84 -16.09 2.20
C ARG A 165 -20.92 -15.01 2.26
N MET A 166 -21.61 -14.88 3.39
CA MET A 166 -22.63 -13.84 3.59
C MET A 166 -22.05 -12.41 3.54
N ALA A 167 -20.81 -12.23 3.97
CA ALA A 167 -20.07 -10.98 3.87
C ALA A 167 -19.80 -10.62 2.40
N SER A 168 -19.36 -11.59 1.60
CA SER A 168 -19.08 -11.39 0.17
C SER A 168 -20.32 -11.02 -0.64
N GLU A 169 -21.48 -11.63 -0.38
CA GLU A 169 -22.75 -11.30 -1.05
C GLU A 169 -23.20 -9.85 -0.82
N ARG A 170 -22.76 -9.21 0.27
CA ARG A 170 -23.08 -7.81 0.58
C ARG A 170 -22.13 -6.82 -0.08
N ILE A 171 -20.96 -7.28 -0.52
CA ILE A 171 -20.00 -6.46 -1.23
C ILE A 171 -20.42 -6.44 -2.70
N LYS A 172 -21.20 -5.43 -3.10
CA LYS A 172 -21.56 -5.22 -4.51
C LYS A 172 -20.33 -4.90 -5.34
N ASP A 173 -20.25 -5.46 -6.54
CA ASP A 173 -19.18 -5.17 -7.50
C ASP A 173 -19.12 -3.67 -7.81
N ASP A 174 -17.91 -3.13 -7.79
CA ASP A 174 -17.53 -1.76 -8.16
C ASP A 174 -18.16 -0.57 -7.40
N ALA A 175 -19.09 -0.81 -6.47
CA ALA A 175 -19.66 0.26 -5.64
C ALA A 175 -18.79 0.60 -4.42
N MET A 176 -18.80 1.87 -4.01
CA MET A 176 -18.28 2.29 -2.72
C MET A 176 -19.17 1.75 -1.60
N LEU A 177 -18.56 1.19 -0.56
CA LEU A 177 -19.27 0.74 0.63
C LEU A 177 -19.82 1.95 1.37
N SER A 178 -21.11 1.90 1.72
CA SER A 178 -21.67 2.84 2.67
C SER A 178 -21.12 2.55 4.07
N PRO A 179 -21.10 3.54 4.98
CA PRO A 179 -20.70 3.33 6.37
C PRO A 179 -21.47 2.19 7.04
N GLU A 180 -22.79 2.11 6.80
CA GLU A 180 -23.69 1.10 7.37
C GLU A 180 -23.37 -0.29 6.85
N ASN A 181 -23.14 -0.44 5.54
CA ASN A 181 -22.73 -1.71 4.96
C ASN A 181 -21.37 -2.16 5.50
N ALA A 182 -20.44 -1.23 5.72
CA ALA A 182 -19.15 -1.55 6.33
C ALA A 182 -19.29 -1.98 7.81
N ASP A 183 -20.22 -1.39 8.58
CA ASP A 183 -20.51 -1.83 9.95
C ASP A 183 -21.14 -3.23 9.97
N HIS A 184 -22.14 -3.47 9.15
CA HIS A 184 -22.76 -4.80 9.05
C HIS A 184 -21.76 -5.88 8.59
N LEU A 185 -20.85 -5.52 7.68
CA LEU A 185 -19.77 -6.40 7.25
C LEU A 185 -18.82 -6.71 8.41
N SER A 186 -18.42 -5.67 9.17
CA SER A 186 -17.60 -5.82 10.37
C SER A 186 -18.27 -6.71 11.43
N GLU A 187 -19.56 -6.52 11.70
CA GLU A 187 -20.33 -7.35 12.63
C GLU A 187 -20.40 -8.82 12.18
N SER A 188 -20.66 -9.04 10.90
CA SER A 188 -20.73 -10.38 10.30
C SER A 188 -19.39 -11.11 10.42
N LEU A 189 -18.29 -10.43 10.09
CA LEU A 189 -16.95 -11.02 10.14
C LEU A 189 -16.51 -11.30 11.59
N MET A 190 -16.91 -10.47 12.56
CA MET A 190 -16.56 -10.67 13.97
C MET A 190 -17.19 -11.94 14.57
N TYR A 191 -18.41 -12.29 14.17
CA TYR A 191 -19.06 -13.51 14.64
C TYR A 191 -18.26 -14.78 14.26
N SER A 192 -17.52 -14.74 13.15
CA SER A 192 -16.65 -15.86 12.75
C SER A 192 -15.42 -16.04 13.65
N CYS A 193 -15.00 -15.00 14.37
CA CYS A 193 -13.87 -15.04 15.31
C CYS A 193 -14.24 -15.47 16.73
N MET A 194 -15.47 -15.22 17.17
CA MET A 194 -15.91 -15.54 18.54
C MET A 194 -16.03 -17.05 18.82
N LEU A 195 -15.80 -17.90 17.83
CA LEU A 195 -15.73 -19.36 17.96
C LEU A 195 -14.33 -19.87 18.35
N SER A 196 -13.30 -18.99 18.41
CA SER A 196 -11.99 -19.34 18.97
C SER A 196 -11.90 -18.88 20.44
N GLU A 197 -11.61 -19.81 21.36
CA GLU A 197 -11.59 -19.58 22.81
C GLU A 197 -10.40 -18.69 23.30
N HIS A 198 -9.74 -17.95 22.40
CA HIS A 198 -8.44 -17.30 22.66
C HIS A 198 -8.34 -15.81 22.32
N GLN A 199 -9.44 -15.04 22.33
CA GLN A 199 -9.33 -13.58 22.26
C GLN A 199 -9.15 -12.94 23.64
N GLN A 200 -7.98 -13.15 24.26
CA GLN A 200 -7.45 -12.12 25.14
C GLN A 200 -6.95 -10.99 24.24
N GLN A 201 -7.58 -9.81 24.31
CA GLN A 201 -7.01 -8.64 23.64
C GLN A 201 -5.57 -8.47 24.16
N PRO A 202 -4.53 -8.47 23.31
CA PRO A 202 -3.16 -8.37 23.77
C PRO A 202 -3.01 -7.11 24.62
N GLU A 203 -2.43 -7.17 25.82
CA GLU A 203 -2.20 -5.95 26.63
C GLU A 203 -1.43 -4.89 25.82
N ALA A 204 -1.64 -3.60 26.12
CA ALA A 204 -1.01 -2.51 25.37
C ALA A 204 0.51 -2.60 25.51
N LYS A 205 1.17 -3.05 24.44
CA LYS A 205 2.62 -3.08 24.36
C LYS A 205 3.15 -1.66 24.19
N ILE A 206 3.28 -0.95 25.29
CA ILE A 206 3.96 0.35 25.35
C ILE A 206 5.45 0.08 25.11
N ASN A 207 6.02 0.66 24.05
CA ASN A 207 7.44 0.54 23.77
C ASN A 207 8.20 1.53 24.66
N VAL A 208 8.79 1.03 25.74
CA VAL A 208 9.68 1.82 26.60
C VAL A 208 11.04 1.93 25.93
N LEU A 209 11.48 3.16 25.65
CA LEU A 209 12.68 3.47 24.89
C LEU A 209 13.67 4.30 25.73
N ASP A 210 14.96 4.13 25.49
CA ASP A 210 15.95 5.09 25.96
C ASP A 210 15.75 6.48 25.31
N TRP A 211 16.43 7.48 25.86
CA TRP A 211 16.32 8.87 25.37
C TRP A 211 16.62 9.02 23.87
N TRP A 212 17.66 8.36 23.37
CA TRP A 212 18.10 8.48 21.99
C TRP A 212 17.15 7.78 21.02
N ALA A 213 16.66 6.60 21.37
CA ALA A 213 15.64 5.88 20.62
C ALA A 213 14.33 6.66 20.60
N TYR A 214 13.89 7.20 21.74
CA TYR A 214 12.69 8.01 21.83
C TYR A 214 12.79 9.29 20.98
N ALA A 215 13.92 10.01 21.04
CA ALA A 215 14.17 11.19 20.23
C ALA A 215 14.13 10.89 18.73
N ARG A 216 14.76 9.78 18.29
CA ARG A 216 14.70 9.33 16.88
C ARG A 216 13.28 8.99 16.43
N VAL A 217 12.50 8.30 17.28
CA VAL A 217 11.09 7.99 16.98
C VAL A 217 10.27 9.28 16.85
N LYS A 218 10.42 10.23 17.78
CA LYS A 218 9.73 11.53 17.71
C LYS A 218 10.11 12.30 16.45
N GLN A 219 11.38 12.33 16.08
CA GLN A 219 11.83 12.97 14.84
C GLN A 219 11.17 12.34 13.61
N ARG A 220 11.06 11.01 13.55
CA ARG A 220 10.42 10.29 12.44
C ARG A 220 8.91 10.58 12.36
N ILE A 221 8.23 10.58 13.51
CA ILE A 221 6.80 10.94 13.60
C ILE A 221 6.58 12.39 13.13
N ASN A 222 7.39 13.33 13.60
CA ASN A 222 7.27 14.73 13.18
C ASN A 222 7.51 14.89 11.68
N LYS A 223 8.55 14.23 11.14
CA LYS A 223 8.84 14.24 9.71
C LYS A 223 7.67 13.71 8.87
N PHE A 224 7.01 12.64 9.33
CA PHE A 224 5.81 12.12 8.67
C PHE A 224 4.70 13.17 8.63
N TRP A 225 4.39 13.82 9.75
CA TRP A 225 3.33 14.83 9.81
C TRP A 225 3.66 16.10 9.02
N ASP A 226 4.92 16.52 9.01
CA ASP A 226 5.38 17.63 8.16
C ASP A 226 5.18 17.30 6.68
N GLN A 227 5.51 16.06 6.27
CA GLN A 227 5.33 15.58 4.90
C GLN A 227 3.83 15.50 4.56
N HIS A 228 3.04 14.90 5.44
CA HIS A 228 1.58 14.79 5.30
C HIS A 228 0.93 16.16 5.10
N ALA A 229 1.22 17.14 5.96
CA ALA A 229 0.67 18.48 5.86
C ALA A 229 1.01 19.17 4.53
N ARG A 230 2.27 19.04 4.06
CA ARG A 230 2.67 19.56 2.74
C ARG A 230 1.88 18.92 1.60
N LEU A 231 1.71 17.60 1.63
CA LEU A 231 0.97 16.87 0.59
C LEU A 231 -0.50 17.26 0.55
N VAL A 232 -1.13 17.45 1.71
CA VAL A 232 -2.52 17.93 1.79
C VAL A 232 -2.65 19.32 1.16
N ILE A 233 -1.72 20.24 1.42
CA ILE A 233 -1.72 21.58 0.81
C ILE A 233 -1.56 21.49 -0.71
N MET A 234 -0.61 20.68 -1.19
CA MET A 234 -0.37 20.48 -2.62
C MET A 234 -1.59 19.91 -3.34
N VAL A 235 -2.20 18.87 -2.78
CA VAL A 235 -3.38 18.22 -3.37
C VAL A 235 -4.61 19.10 -3.31
N THR A 236 -4.81 19.85 -2.21
CA THR A 236 -5.91 20.83 -2.13
C THR A 236 -5.76 21.88 -3.22
N SER A 237 -4.56 22.43 -3.40
CA SER A 237 -4.27 23.40 -4.47
C SER A 237 -4.50 22.82 -5.86
N ALA A 238 -4.13 21.55 -6.09
CA ALA A 238 -4.32 20.87 -7.36
C ALA A 238 -5.80 20.60 -7.66
N MET A 239 -6.56 20.20 -6.64
CA MET A 239 -7.98 19.95 -6.74
C MET A 239 -8.77 21.25 -6.94
N ASP A 240 -8.36 22.35 -6.29
CA ASP A 240 -8.96 23.68 -6.50
C ASP A 240 -8.75 24.17 -7.92
N LEU A 241 -7.55 23.96 -8.50
CA LEU A 241 -7.29 24.24 -9.91
C LEU A 241 -8.22 23.47 -10.84
N TYR A 242 -8.43 22.17 -10.57
CA TYR A 242 -9.32 21.33 -11.37
C TYR A 242 -10.79 21.73 -11.22
N ASN A 243 -11.24 22.01 -10.00
CA ASN A 243 -12.62 22.41 -9.68
C ASN A 243 -13.01 23.78 -10.26
N GLN A 244 -12.04 24.62 -10.63
CA GLN A 244 -12.30 25.92 -11.28
C GLN A 244 -12.60 25.80 -12.78
N GLN A 245 -12.40 24.62 -13.39
CA GLN A 245 -12.64 24.43 -14.81
C GLN A 245 -14.15 24.47 -15.14
N PRO A 246 -14.56 25.15 -16.24
CA PRO A 246 -15.96 25.20 -16.63
C PRO A 246 -16.56 23.82 -16.87
N GLY A 247 -17.71 23.54 -16.24
CA GLY A 247 -18.44 22.28 -16.41
C GLY A 247 -17.93 21.10 -15.58
N VAL A 248 -16.89 21.29 -14.77
CA VAL A 248 -16.37 20.26 -13.86
C VAL A 248 -17.13 20.27 -12.53
N PRO A 249 -17.61 19.12 -12.03
CA PRO A 249 -18.28 19.07 -10.73
C PRO A 249 -17.26 19.29 -9.59
N LYS A 250 -17.72 19.80 -8.45
CA LYS A 250 -16.83 20.10 -7.32
C LYS A 250 -16.40 18.82 -6.60
N TYR A 251 -15.14 18.43 -6.78
CA TYR A 251 -14.54 17.30 -6.09
C TYR A 251 -14.08 17.66 -4.68
N LYS A 252 -14.17 16.68 -3.77
CA LYS A 252 -13.64 16.70 -2.41
C LYS A 252 -12.69 15.52 -2.24
N LEU A 253 -11.60 15.75 -1.53
CA LEU A 253 -10.60 14.72 -1.26
C LEU A 253 -11.21 13.53 -0.53
N HIS A 254 -10.96 12.33 -1.06
CA HIS A 254 -11.23 11.05 -0.41
C HIS A 254 -9.98 10.60 0.35
N VAL A 255 -8.85 10.41 -0.34
CA VAL A 255 -7.56 10.08 0.28
C VAL A 255 -6.40 10.30 -0.70
N ILE A 256 -5.22 10.68 -0.24
CA ILE A 256 -3.98 10.67 -1.01
C ILE A 256 -3.39 9.25 -0.92
N CYS A 257 -3.12 8.64 -2.07
CA CYS A 257 -2.81 7.21 -2.18
C CYS A 257 -1.49 6.91 -2.92
N GLY A 258 -0.72 7.94 -3.29
CA GLY A 258 0.61 7.76 -3.85
C GLY A 258 1.36 9.08 -3.92
N VAL A 259 2.64 9.08 -3.56
CA VAL A 259 3.53 10.24 -3.69
C VAL A 259 4.92 9.82 -4.16
N ASN A 260 5.47 10.61 -5.08
CA ASN A 260 6.91 10.68 -5.33
C ASN A 260 7.34 12.15 -5.30
N GLU A 261 7.99 12.57 -4.21
CA GLU A 261 8.56 13.93 -4.05
C GLU A 261 9.87 14.15 -4.84
N HIS A 262 10.39 13.11 -5.51
CA HIS A 262 11.69 13.10 -6.15
C HIS A 262 11.60 13.17 -7.68
N VAL A 263 10.88 14.16 -8.20
CA VAL A 263 10.70 14.39 -9.65
C VAL A 263 11.43 15.65 -10.10
N ASP A 264 11.98 15.64 -11.31
CA ASP A 264 12.71 16.77 -11.91
C ASP A 264 13.90 17.21 -11.02
N GLY A 265 14.83 16.28 -10.82
CA GLY A 265 16.03 16.43 -10.00
C GLY A 265 16.83 15.13 -9.91
N PRO A 266 17.85 15.05 -9.03
CA PRO A 266 18.26 16.09 -8.09
C PRO A 266 19.04 17.21 -8.77
N VAL A 267 18.71 18.45 -8.44
CA VAL A 267 19.48 19.65 -8.81
C VAL A 267 20.42 19.98 -7.65
N ARG A 268 21.73 19.96 -7.90
CA ARG A 268 22.73 20.36 -6.91
C ARG A 268 23.09 21.83 -7.10
N ARG A 269 22.88 22.65 -6.07
CA ARG A 269 23.35 24.06 -6.03
C ARG A 269 24.50 24.29 -5.03
N GLY A 270 25.04 23.23 -4.41
CA GLY A 270 26.12 23.29 -3.41
C GLY A 270 26.39 21.94 -2.75
N PRO A 271 27.20 21.88 -1.67
CA PRO A 271 27.60 20.63 -0.99
C PRO A 271 26.49 19.95 -0.15
N GLY A 272 25.21 20.16 -0.48
CA GLY A 272 24.05 19.60 0.24
C GLY A 272 23.30 18.50 -0.50
N LYS A 273 22.24 17.94 0.13
CA LYS A 273 21.29 17.03 -0.53
C LYS A 273 20.68 17.75 -1.75
N GLY A 274 20.65 17.06 -2.88
CA GLY A 274 20.08 17.62 -4.11
C GLY A 274 18.57 17.87 -3.97
N TRP A 275 18.10 18.94 -4.60
CA TRP A 275 16.69 19.35 -4.54
C TRP A 275 15.92 18.80 -5.75
N TYR A 276 14.68 18.38 -5.53
CA TYR A 276 13.77 17.94 -6.58
C TYR A 276 12.69 19.00 -6.76
N ARG A 277 12.40 19.36 -8.01
CA ARG A 277 11.52 20.49 -8.29
C ARG A 277 10.04 20.12 -8.17
N CYS A 278 9.68 18.87 -8.38
CA CYS A 278 8.30 18.46 -8.48
C CYS A 278 7.99 17.20 -7.66
N SER A 279 6.71 17.05 -7.37
CA SER A 279 6.09 15.86 -6.81
C SER A 279 5.06 15.32 -7.79
N HIS A 280 5.05 14.00 -7.97
CA HIS A 280 3.94 13.29 -8.58
C HIS A 280 3.06 12.69 -7.50
N ILE A 281 1.76 12.97 -7.55
CA ILE A 281 0.83 12.60 -6.49
C ILE A 281 -0.41 11.93 -7.08
N ASN A 282 -0.80 10.78 -6.54
CA ASN A 282 -2.14 10.23 -6.75
C ASN A 282 -3.03 10.47 -5.55
N PHE A 283 -4.27 10.85 -5.82
CA PHE A 283 -5.30 10.98 -4.82
C PHE A 283 -6.65 10.59 -5.39
N LEU A 284 -7.51 10.05 -4.54
CA LEU A 284 -8.90 9.77 -4.84
C LEU A 284 -9.74 10.96 -4.40
N ALA A 285 -10.71 11.36 -5.22
CA ALA A 285 -11.64 12.43 -4.89
C ALA A 285 -13.06 12.09 -5.35
N THR A 286 -14.05 12.56 -4.60
CA THR A 286 -15.48 12.32 -4.88
C THR A 286 -16.22 13.64 -5.08
N HIS A 287 -17.16 13.68 -6.01
CA HIS A 287 -17.95 14.88 -6.30
C HIS A 287 -19.35 14.85 -5.66
N SER A 288 -19.83 13.68 -5.24
CA SER A 288 -21.09 13.54 -4.51
C SER A 288 -21.02 12.41 -3.48
N ALA A 289 -21.82 12.52 -2.41
CA ALA A 289 -21.86 11.50 -1.38
C ALA A 289 -22.39 10.18 -1.99
N GLY A 290 -21.65 9.09 -1.81
CA GLY A 290 -22.04 7.77 -2.33
C GLY A 290 -21.52 7.42 -3.72
N THR A 291 -21.00 8.37 -4.52
CA THR A 291 -20.34 8.03 -5.79
C THR A 291 -18.93 7.48 -5.56
N PRO A 292 -18.52 6.44 -6.31
CA PRO A 292 -17.15 5.96 -6.28
C PRO A 292 -16.14 7.10 -6.51
N PRO A 293 -15.14 7.26 -5.63
CA PRO A 293 -14.07 8.21 -5.82
C PRO A 293 -13.33 7.96 -7.14
N MET A 294 -13.03 9.04 -7.84
CA MET A 294 -12.23 9.04 -9.05
C MET A 294 -10.76 9.24 -8.69
N LEU A 295 -9.86 8.53 -9.37
CA LEU A 295 -8.43 8.67 -9.19
C LEU A 295 -7.91 9.85 -10.01
N PHE A 296 -7.09 10.67 -9.39
CA PHE A 296 -6.42 11.82 -9.99
C PHE A 296 -4.92 11.66 -9.95
N PHE A 297 -4.26 12.29 -10.91
CA PHE A 297 -2.85 12.57 -10.92
C PHE A 297 -2.65 14.08 -10.77
N ALA A 298 -1.66 14.47 -9.96
CA ALA A 298 -1.18 15.84 -9.89
C ALA A 298 0.34 15.92 -10.01
N GLU A 299 0.80 16.90 -10.78
CA GLU A 299 2.19 17.36 -10.82
C GLU A 299 2.29 18.68 -10.07
N CYS A 300 2.88 18.63 -8.87
CA CYS A 300 2.96 19.76 -7.95
C CYS A 300 4.41 20.21 -7.77
N PRO A 301 4.73 21.50 -7.95
CA PRO A 301 6.04 22.03 -7.61
C PRO A 301 6.33 21.95 -6.10
N ASN A 302 7.55 21.57 -5.73
CA ASN A 302 7.99 21.44 -4.34
C ASN A 302 8.33 22.78 -3.68
N ASP A 303 8.55 23.82 -4.48
CA ASP A 303 8.85 25.18 -4.00
C ASP A 303 7.58 25.99 -3.67
N GLY A 304 6.40 25.38 -3.76
CA GLY A 304 5.12 26.02 -3.49
C GLY A 304 4.61 26.91 -4.63
N THR A 305 5.25 26.87 -5.80
CA THR A 305 4.71 27.52 -7.01
C THR A 305 3.44 26.83 -7.50
N LYS A 306 2.73 27.47 -8.45
CA LYS A 306 1.40 27.03 -8.91
C LYS A 306 1.45 25.60 -9.47
N VAL A 307 0.47 24.77 -9.09
CA VAL A 307 0.28 23.41 -9.61
C VAL A 307 0.31 23.40 -11.12
N ARG A 308 1.04 22.43 -11.69
CA ARG A 308 1.29 22.35 -13.14
C ARG A 308 0.22 21.55 -13.85
N LEU A 309 -0.16 20.41 -13.29
CA LEU A 309 -1.14 19.51 -13.86
C LEU A 309 -1.99 18.87 -12.76
N CYS A 310 -3.29 18.76 -13.02
CA CYS A 310 -4.22 17.98 -12.22
C CYS A 310 -5.29 17.41 -13.16
N CYS A 311 -5.37 16.08 -13.28
CA CYS A 311 -6.28 15.43 -14.21
C CYS A 311 -6.71 14.05 -13.69
N PRO A 312 -7.90 13.57 -14.08
CA PRO A 312 -8.32 12.21 -13.77
C PRO A 312 -7.43 11.20 -14.50
N VAL A 313 -7.17 10.08 -13.83
CA VAL A 313 -6.45 8.93 -14.39
C VAL A 313 -7.19 7.65 -14.05
N SER A 314 -6.96 6.60 -14.83
CA SER A 314 -7.56 5.29 -14.60
C SER A 314 -6.49 4.28 -14.20
N VAL A 315 -6.88 3.32 -13.36
CA VAL A 315 -6.05 2.14 -13.11
C VAL A 315 -6.08 1.28 -14.36
N THR A 316 -4.93 1.05 -14.96
CA THR A 316 -4.76 0.20 -16.14
C THR A 316 -5.21 -1.23 -15.85
N PRO A 317 -6.00 -1.87 -16.73
CA PRO A 317 -6.35 -3.27 -16.58
C PRO A 317 -5.11 -4.18 -16.54
N PRO A 318 -5.21 -5.38 -15.94
CA PRO A 318 -4.15 -6.37 -16.02
C PRO A 318 -3.76 -6.64 -17.48
N GLY A 319 -2.46 -6.69 -17.77
CA GLY A 319 -1.95 -7.02 -19.11
C GLY A 319 -1.83 -5.85 -20.09
N THR A 320 -2.27 -4.64 -19.73
CA THR A 320 -2.09 -3.44 -20.59
C THR A 320 -0.77 -2.72 -20.32
N GLU A 321 -0.18 -2.11 -21.35
CA GLU A 321 0.99 -1.24 -21.17
C GLU A 321 0.65 -0.01 -20.34
N GLU A 322 1.49 0.27 -19.34
CA GLU A 322 1.32 1.41 -18.45
C GLU A 322 2.11 2.60 -18.95
N THR A 323 1.57 3.80 -18.72
CA THR A 323 2.32 5.04 -18.91
C THR A 323 3.55 5.04 -17.99
N ARG A 324 4.74 4.98 -18.58
CA ARG A 324 6.00 4.95 -17.83
C ARG A 324 6.42 6.35 -17.37
N CYS A 325 7.07 6.40 -16.21
CA CYS A 325 7.73 7.60 -15.69
C CYS A 325 9.06 7.20 -15.06
N MET A 326 10.17 7.68 -15.61
CA MET A 326 11.51 7.29 -15.17
C MET A 326 11.76 7.54 -13.68
N TYR A 327 11.25 8.66 -13.13
CA TYR A 327 11.44 9.02 -11.73
C TYR A 327 10.64 8.12 -10.79
N CYS A 328 9.37 7.88 -11.12
CA CYS A 328 8.49 7.04 -10.31
C CYS A 328 8.92 5.58 -10.34
N GLU A 329 9.36 5.08 -11.50
CA GLU A 329 9.91 3.73 -11.62
C GLU A 329 11.21 3.56 -10.83
N TYR A 330 12.13 4.53 -10.91
CA TYR A 330 13.39 4.50 -10.17
C TYR A 330 13.16 4.48 -8.66
N HIS A 331 12.22 5.28 -8.14
CA HIS A 331 11.89 5.31 -6.72
C HIS A 331 10.94 4.19 -6.29
N GLY A 332 10.44 3.38 -7.23
CA GLY A 332 9.44 2.33 -6.95
C GLY A 332 8.08 2.88 -6.52
N SER A 333 7.85 4.19 -6.64
CA SER A 333 6.55 4.81 -6.38
C SER A 333 5.61 4.45 -7.53
N ARG A 334 4.69 3.52 -7.29
CA ARG A 334 3.71 3.03 -8.28
C ARG A 334 2.59 4.05 -8.55
N ILE A 335 2.97 5.22 -9.05
CA ILE A 335 2.03 6.30 -9.40
C ILE A 335 1.34 5.97 -10.73
N ALA A 336 0.03 6.17 -10.81
CA ALA A 336 -0.74 6.14 -12.04
C ALA A 336 -0.63 7.50 -12.76
N HIS A 337 -0.12 7.48 -13.98
CA HIS A 337 0.13 8.66 -14.81
C HIS A 337 -0.89 8.82 -15.95
N PRO A 338 -1.19 10.06 -16.37
CA PRO A 338 -2.09 10.31 -17.48
C PRO A 338 -1.49 9.87 -18.82
N THR A 339 -2.31 9.27 -19.69
CA THR A 339 -1.87 8.78 -21.01
C THR A 339 -1.79 9.90 -22.05
N ARG A 340 -2.60 10.96 -21.92
CA ARG A 340 -2.75 12.03 -22.93
C ARG A 340 -2.07 13.35 -22.55
N GLU A 341 -1.75 13.54 -21.27
CA GLU A 341 -1.14 14.77 -20.78
C GLU A 341 0.39 14.63 -20.71
N SER A 342 1.08 15.75 -20.94
CA SER A 342 2.53 15.88 -20.79
C SER A 342 2.89 16.16 -19.34
N PHE A 343 3.94 15.48 -18.84
CA PHE A 343 4.42 15.61 -17.46
C PHE A 343 5.90 15.24 -17.37
N ARG A 344 6.57 15.72 -16.30
CA ARG A 344 8.00 15.52 -16.07
C ARG A 344 8.37 14.04 -15.94
N GLY A 345 9.27 13.57 -16.80
CA GLY A 345 9.79 12.19 -16.72
C GLY A 345 9.14 11.20 -17.69
N ARG A 346 8.25 11.64 -18.58
CA ARG A 346 7.73 10.87 -19.72
C ARG A 346 8.12 11.45 -21.08
N ASP A 347 8.35 12.75 -21.15
CA ASP A 347 8.61 13.42 -22.43
C ASP A 347 10.12 13.46 -22.72
N ILE A 348 10.68 14.67 -22.88
CA ILE A 348 12.09 14.91 -23.19
C ILE A 348 13.02 14.17 -22.23
N GLU A 349 12.68 14.06 -20.94
CA GLU A 349 13.53 13.37 -19.98
C GLU A 349 13.59 11.85 -20.24
N PHE A 350 12.48 11.25 -20.65
CA PHE A 350 12.42 9.83 -20.99
C PHE A 350 13.13 9.53 -22.31
N GLU A 351 12.94 10.37 -23.33
CA GLU A 351 13.66 10.26 -24.60
C GLU A 351 15.17 10.36 -24.39
N LYS A 352 15.63 11.35 -23.62
CA LYS A 352 17.04 11.50 -23.26
C LYS A 352 17.58 10.28 -22.54
N MET A 353 16.82 9.73 -21.59
CA MET A 353 17.17 8.49 -20.91
C MET A 353 17.34 7.33 -21.91
N LEU A 354 16.43 7.17 -22.87
CA LEU A 354 16.52 6.12 -23.91
C LEU A 354 17.73 6.31 -24.82
N CYS A 355 18.08 7.56 -25.14
CA CYS A 355 19.25 7.91 -25.95
C CYS A 355 20.58 7.83 -25.18
N GLY A 356 20.56 7.52 -23.87
CA GLY A 356 21.76 7.52 -23.02
C GLY A 356 22.27 8.93 -22.69
N GLU A 357 21.48 9.97 -22.98
CA GLU A 357 21.78 11.34 -22.63
C GLU A 357 21.37 11.60 -21.16
N GLY A 358 22.32 12.07 -20.35
CA GLY A 358 22.04 12.37 -18.95
C GLY A 358 21.11 13.57 -18.79
N VAL A 359 20.01 13.42 -18.05
CA VAL A 359 19.09 14.54 -17.73
C VAL A 359 19.54 15.29 -16.47
N TYR A 360 19.81 14.56 -15.38
CA TYR A 360 20.26 15.16 -14.09
C TYR A 360 21.20 14.24 -13.30
N SER A 361 20.86 12.95 -13.19
CA SER A 361 21.69 11.94 -12.53
C SER A 361 21.97 10.80 -13.52
N GLN A 362 23.21 10.30 -13.52
CA GLN A 362 23.57 9.10 -14.27
C GLN A 362 22.82 7.85 -13.77
N SER A 363 22.18 7.91 -12.60
CA SER A 363 21.41 6.80 -12.03
C SER A 363 20.02 6.63 -12.63
N PHE A 364 19.42 7.65 -13.25
CA PHE A 364 18.12 7.51 -13.91
C PHE A 364 18.28 6.92 -15.31
N ASN A 365 18.65 5.66 -15.37
CA ASN A 365 18.72 4.85 -16.59
C ASN A 365 18.12 3.47 -16.32
N ASN A 366 17.98 2.63 -17.35
CA ASN A 366 17.40 1.29 -17.21
C ASN A 366 18.12 0.44 -16.15
N ASN A 367 19.46 0.48 -16.11
CA ASN A 367 20.23 -0.28 -15.11
C ASN A 367 19.96 0.21 -13.68
N GLY A 368 19.86 1.53 -13.47
CA GLY A 368 19.51 2.11 -12.18
C GLY A 368 18.09 1.79 -11.76
N ILE A 369 17.12 1.84 -12.67
CA ILE A 369 15.73 1.41 -12.43
C ILE A 369 15.68 -0.07 -12.06
N ILE A 370 16.40 -0.94 -12.79
CA ILE A 370 16.47 -2.37 -12.49
C ILE A 370 17.12 -2.60 -11.12
N ALA A 371 18.23 -1.91 -10.82
CA ALA A 371 18.93 -2.03 -9.54
C ALA A 371 18.04 -1.57 -8.36
N HIS A 372 17.34 -0.44 -8.48
CA HIS A 372 16.43 0.05 -7.45
C HIS A 372 15.13 -0.74 -7.35
N SER A 373 14.66 -1.36 -8.42
CA SER A 373 13.47 -2.23 -8.35
C SER A 373 13.69 -3.44 -7.45
N ARG A 374 14.94 -3.96 -7.33
CA ARG A 374 15.29 -5.00 -6.35
C ARG A 374 15.10 -4.52 -4.91
N VAL A 375 15.38 -3.24 -4.63
CA VAL A 375 15.17 -2.64 -3.31
C VAL A 375 13.67 -2.52 -3.01
N ALA A 376 12.85 -2.18 -4.00
CA ALA A 376 11.39 -2.17 -3.87
C ALA A 376 10.82 -3.57 -3.56
N SER A 377 11.33 -4.63 -4.19
CA SER A 377 10.90 -6.02 -3.93
C SER A 377 11.32 -6.58 -2.56
N GLY A 378 12.31 -5.96 -1.91
CA GLY A 378 12.73 -6.27 -0.54
C GLY A 378 11.93 -5.54 0.56
N CYS A 379 10.96 -4.69 0.20
CA CYS A 379 10.18 -3.89 1.15
C CYS A 379 9.08 -4.71 1.86
N VAL A 380 9.43 -5.84 2.49
CA VAL A 380 8.49 -6.66 3.29
C VAL A 380 8.49 -6.31 4.77
N GLY A 381 9.54 -5.67 5.26
CA GLY A 381 9.70 -5.30 6.68
C GLY A 381 8.92 -4.05 7.11
N PRO A 382 9.09 -3.64 8.39
CA PRO A 382 8.53 -2.38 8.90
C PRO A 382 9.00 -1.19 8.07
N VAL A 383 8.09 -0.23 7.83
CA VAL A 383 8.44 1.05 7.18
C VAL A 383 8.51 2.15 8.22
N ILE A 384 9.29 3.20 7.95
CA ILE A 384 9.44 4.34 8.87
C ILE A 384 8.07 4.95 9.23
N ASP A 385 7.12 4.94 8.31
CA ASP A 385 5.82 5.55 8.55
C ASP A 385 4.99 4.77 9.61
N ASP A 386 5.35 3.51 9.94
CA ASP A 386 4.66 2.74 10.98
C ASP A 386 4.82 3.35 12.39
N TYR A 387 5.84 4.19 12.61
CA TYR A 387 6.06 4.86 13.91
C TYR A 387 4.87 5.72 14.34
N ILE A 388 4.00 6.14 13.44
CA ILE A 388 2.82 6.94 13.82
C ILE A 388 1.78 6.11 14.59
N TYR A 389 1.75 4.80 14.37
CA TYR A 389 0.77 3.88 14.98
C TYR A 389 1.21 3.34 16.34
N GLY A 390 2.51 3.44 16.67
CA GLY A 390 3.03 2.93 17.93
C GLY A 390 2.80 3.87 19.12
N ASP A 391 2.71 3.25 20.30
CA ASP A 391 2.78 3.92 21.59
C ASP A 391 4.20 3.78 22.15
N TYR A 392 4.81 4.93 22.46
CA TYR A 392 6.21 5.02 22.92
C TYR A 392 6.26 5.82 24.21
N ARG A 393 7.02 5.32 25.18
CA ARG A 393 7.29 5.99 26.44
C ARG A 393 8.80 6.09 26.64
N LEU A 394 9.26 7.23 27.13
CA LEU A 394 10.64 7.40 27.55
C LEU A 394 10.89 6.60 28.83
N ASN A 395 12.02 5.89 28.90
CA ASN A 395 12.46 5.25 30.12
C ASN A 395 12.86 6.34 31.15
N ASP A 396 12.18 6.37 32.30
CA ASP A 396 12.38 7.36 33.36
C ASP A 396 13.70 7.14 34.16
N THR A 397 14.60 6.31 33.67
CA THR A 397 15.89 6.03 34.32
C THR A 397 16.85 7.21 34.08
N PRO A 398 17.50 7.79 35.11
CA PRO A 398 18.41 8.92 34.96
C PRO A 398 19.57 8.60 34.00
N ILE A 399 19.82 9.47 33.03
CA ILE A 399 20.96 9.36 32.10
C ILE A 399 22.24 9.51 32.92
N LYS A 400 23.15 8.52 32.87
CA LYS A 400 24.44 8.61 33.57
C LYS A 400 25.40 9.45 32.74
N ALA A 401 26.32 10.16 33.39
CA ALA A 401 27.33 10.99 32.72
C ALA A 401 28.20 10.18 31.72
N GLU A 402 28.33 8.87 31.95
CA GLU A 402 29.06 7.91 31.12
C GLU A 402 28.43 7.72 29.73
N ASP A 403 27.11 7.90 29.61
CA ASP A 403 26.37 7.74 28.35
C ASP A 403 26.62 8.89 27.37
N PHE A 404 27.12 10.03 27.87
CA PHE A 404 27.53 11.17 27.03
C PHE A 404 28.89 10.96 26.36
N VAL A 405 29.74 10.07 26.87
CA VAL A 405 31.11 9.86 26.34
C VAL A 405 31.12 9.00 25.08
N ARG A 406 30.10 8.15 24.86
CA ARG A 406 29.91 7.42 23.60
C ARG A 406 29.54 8.33 22.40
N MET A 407 29.36 9.63 22.62
CA MET A 407 28.86 10.59 21.63
C MET A 407 29.92 11.12 20.65
N SER A 408 31.23 11.03 20.93
CA SER A 408 32.25 11.57 20.00
C SER A 408 32.50 10.66 18.79
N ASP A 409 32.24 9.36 18.93
CA ASP A 409 32.72 8.36 17.96
C ASP A 409 31.59 7.84 17.04
N ALA A 410 30.33 8.20 17.31
CA ALA A 410 29.17 7.68 16.58
C ALA A 410 28.57 8.67 15.54
N ASN A 411 29.20 9.83 15.30
CA ASN A 411 28.86 10.71 14.18
C ASN A 411 29.37 10.12 12.86
N VAL A 412 28.79 9.00 12.42
CA VAL A 412 28.99 8.46 11.08
C VAL A 412 27.65 8.11 10.44
N THR A 413 27.37 8.85 9.37
CA THR A 413 26.41 8.65 8.27
C THR A 413 24.91 8.70 8.56
N PHE A 414 24.29 9.76 8.04
CA PHE A 414 22.86 9.91 7.80
C PHE A 414 22.49 9.22 6.48
N ASP A 415 21.62 8.22 6.51
CA ASP A 415 20.89 7.73 5.32
C ASP A 415 19.70 8.67 4.98
#